data_AF-A0AA90WGW7-F1
#
_entry.id   AF-A0AA90WGW7-F1
#
_cell.length_a   1.000
_cell.length_b   1.000
_cell.length_c   1.000
_cell.angle_alpha   90.00
_cell.angle_beta   90.00
_cell.angle_gamma   90.00
#
_symmetry.space_group_name_H-M   'P 1'
#
loop_
_entity.id
_entity.type
_entity.pdbx_description
1 polymer ?
#
loop_
_entity_poly.entity_id
_entity_poly.type
_entity_poly.pdbx_seq_one_letter_code
_entity_poly.pdbx_strand_id
1 'polypeptide(L)' 'MELIYKPKSGNFVGLPHKPYKNKEGLFVVSKDRFQKNYIYVNTIEEVYAYLEKGLKVRMQYQNNSPSLINLMSLEIIS' A
#
# COMPACT_ATOMS: atom_id res chain seq x y z
N MET A 1 3.18 13.24 5.68
CA MET A 1 2.27 12.08 5.64
C MET A 1 3.01 10.79 5.30
N GLU A 2 2.90 9.79 6.18
CA GLU A 2 3.36 8.43 5.96
C GLU A 2 2.21 7.43 6.17
N LEU A 3 2.23 6.34 5.40
CA LEU A 3 1.30 5.23 5.52
C LEU A 3 2.08 4.00 5.97
N ILE A 4 1.71 3.43 7.12
CA ILE A 4 2.35 2.24 7.67
C ILE A 4 1.32 1.13 7.83
N TYR A 5 1.67 -0.09 7.40
CA TYR A 5 0.89 -1.29 7.70
C TYR A 5 1.71 -2.23 8.60
N LYS A 6 1.11 -2.68 9.70
CA LYS A 6 1.69 -3.71 10.57
C LYS A 6 0.79 -4.95 10.55
N PRO A 7 1.22 -6.07 9.94
CA PRO A 7 0.44 -7.30 9.95
C PRO A 7 0.17 -7.80 11.38
N LYS A 8 -1.05 -8.29 11.62
CA LYS A 8 -1.45 -8.90 12.91
C LYS A 8 -1.18 -10.41 12.98
N SER A 9 -0.90 -11.05 11.85
CA SER A 9 -0.61 -12.48 11.73
C SER A 9 0.36 -12.77 10.57
N GLY A 10 0.98 -13.95 10.55
CA GLY A 10 1.88 -14.42 9.48
C GLY A 10 3.37 -14.32 9.81
N ASN A 11 4.23 -14.37 8.79
CA ASN A 11 5.70 -14.39 8.99
C ASN A 11 6.32 -13.02 9.28
N PHE A 12 5.56 -11.93 9.10
CA PHE A 12 6.03 -10.54 9.23
C PHE A 12 5.21 -9.74 10.24
N VAL A 13 4.68 -10.41 11.29
CA VAL A 13 3.84 -9.77 12.30
C VAL A 13 4.56 -8.61 12.96
N GLY A 14 3.86 -7.48 13.10
CA GLY A 14 4.36 -6.27 13.75
C GLY A 14 5.44 -5.51 12.96
N LEU A 15 5.99 -6.08 11.89
CA LEU A 15 6.99 -5.42 11.07
C LEU A 15 6.32 -4.33 10.20
N PRO A 16 6.91 -3.12 10.12
CA PRO A 16 6.30 -2.02 9.38
C PRO A 16 6.49 -2.21 7.87
N HIS A 17 5.38 -2.39 7.16
CA HIS A 17 5.33 -2.36 5.71
C HIS A 17 5.10 -0.91 5.25
N LYS A 18 5.74 -0.53 4.15
CA LYS A 18 5.61 0.78 3.51
C LYS A 18 5.00 0.64 2.11
N PRO A 19 4.45 1.73 1.53
CA PRO A 19 3.92 1.71 0.18
C PRO A 19 4.97 1.23 -0.82
N TYR A 20 4.60 0.21 -1.60
CA TYR A 20 5.43 -0.37 -2.63
C TYR A 20 5.56 0.60 -3.81
N LYS A 21 6.80 0.76 -4.30
CA LYS A 21 7.09 1.42 -5.56
C LYS A 21 7.46 0.38 -6.61
N ASN A 22 6.87 0.50 -7.80
CA ASN A 22 7.25 -0.32 -8.94
C ASN A 22 8.68 0.03 -9.44
N LYS A 23 9.13 -0.65 -10.50
CA LYS A 23 10.46 -0.39 -11.09
C LYS A 23 10.65 1.02 -11.63
N GLU A 24 9.56 1.74 -11.88
CA GLU A 24 9.54 3.12 -12.37
C GLU A 24 9.45 4.14 -11.22
N GLY A 25 9.40 3.67 -9.96
CA GLY A 25 9.31 4.53 -8.78
C GLY A 25 7.89 4.98 -8.42
N LEU A 26 6.87 4.43 -9.08
CA LEU A 26 5.46 4.78 -8.87
C LEU A 26 4.81 3.87 -7.83
N PHE A 27 3.97 4.46 -6.98
CA PHE A 27 3.12 3.70 -6.06
C PHE A 27 1.99 2.99 -6.82
N VAL A 28 1.46 1.94 -6.22
CA VAL A 28 0.40 1.12 -6.84
C VAL A 28 -0.82 1.07 -5.94
N VAL A 29 -1.95 1.56 -6.47
CA VAL A 29 -3.28 1.37 -5.87
C VAL A 29 -4.16 0.55 -6.81
N SER A 30 -5.13 -0.17 -6.25
CA SER A 30 -6.05 -1.00 -7.02
C SER A 30 -7.30 -1.32 -6.20
N LYS A 31 -8.40 -1.61 -6.89
CA LYS A 31 -9.63 -2.15 -6.26
C LYS A 31 -9.44 -3.60 -5.81
N ASP A 32 -8.62 -4.37 -6.53
CA ASP A 32 -8.43 -5.81 -6.33
C ASP A 32 -7.00 -6.26 -6.64
N ARG A 33 -6.74 -7.56 -6.51
CA ARG A 33 -5.39 -8.13 -6.69
C ARG A 33 -4.92 -8.18 -8.15
N PHE A 34 -5.79 -7.94 -9.13
CA PHE A 34 -5.47 -8.15 -10.54
C PHE A 34 -4.73 -6.96 -11.14
N GLN A 35 -3.61 -7.22 -11.81
CA GLN A 35 -2.73 -6.18 -12.38
C GLN A 35 -3.43 -5.26 -13.39
N LYS A 36 -4.42 -5.76 -14.14
CA LYS A 36 -5.20 -4.95 -15.10
C LYS A 36 -5.93 -3.75 -14.47
N ASN A 37 -6.12 -3.77 -13.15
CA ASN A 37 -6.79 -2.70 -12.40
C ASN A 37 -5.80 -1.81 -11.64
N TYR A 38 -4.50 -1.98 -11.85
CA TYR A 38 -3.50 -1.16 -11.19
C TYR A 38 -3.56 0.27 -11.70
N ILE A 39 -3.54 1.19 -10.75
CA ILE A 39 -3.39 2.61 -10.99
C ILE A 39 -2.04 3.00 -10.39
N TYR A 40 -1.19 3.58 -11.21
CA TYR A 40 0.13 4.05 -10.82
C TYR A 40 0.05 5.53 -10.45
N VAL A 41 0.59 5.88 -9.29
CA VAL A 41 0.55 7.25 -8.75
C VAL A 41 1.92 7.66 -8.23
N ASN A 42 2.19 8.96 -8.20
CA ASN A 42 3.51 9.51 -7.91
C ASN A 42 3.70 9.82 -6.42
N THR A 43 2.64 10.22 -5.73
CA THR A 43 2.74 10.73 -4.35
C THR A 43 1.91 9.93 -3.36
N ILE A 44 2.26 10.05 -2.08
CA ILE A 44 1.52 9.39 -0.99
C ILE A 44 0.14 10.06 -0.79
N GLU A 45 0.02 11.34 -1.12
CA GLU A 45 -1.21 12.10 -1.11
C GLU A 45 -2.20 11.56 -2.16
N GLU A 46 -1.73 11.24 -3.36
CA GLU A 46 -2.55 10.59 -4.39
C GLU A 46 -2.99 9.20 -3.95
N VAL A 47 -2.09 8.41 -3.35
CA VAL A 47 -2.44 7.11 -2.77
C VAL A 47 -3.57 7.26 -1.76
N TYR A 48 -3.46 8.22 -0.84
CA TYR A 48 -4.46 8.47 0.19
C TYR A 48 -5.81 8.89 -0.39
N ALA A 49 -5.82 9.79 -1.39
CA ALA A 49 -7.04 10.19 -2.08
C ALA A 49 -7.78 9.01 -2.77
N TYR A 50 -7.06 7.98 -3.22
CA TYR A 50 -7.67 6.75 -3.74
C TYR A 50 -8.14 5.81 -2.63
N LEU A 51 -7.40 5.72 -1.52
CA LEU A 51 -7.80 4.95 -0.35
C LEU A 51 -9.14 5.45 0.22
N GLU A 52 -9.34 6.77 0.27
CA GLU A 52 -10.62 7.38 0.68
C GLU A 52 -11.78 7.01 -0.25
N LYS A 53 -11.49 6.70 -1.52
CA LYS A 53 -12.47 6.21 -2.50
C LYS A 53 -12.70 4.69 -2.43
N GLY A 54 -12.13 4.01 -1.43
CA GLY A 54 -12.29 2.57 -1.22
C GLY A 54 -11.33 1.69 -2.01
N LEU A 55 -10.34 2.26 -2.70
CA LEU A 55 -9.24 1.47 -3.27
C LEU A 55 -8.28 1.02 -2.16
N LYS A 56 -7.29 0.21 -2.55
CA LYS A 56 -6.29 -0.36 -1.68
C LYS A 56 -4.90 -0.08 -2.23
N VAL A 57 -3.91 0.03 -1.36
CA VAL A 57 -2.51 0.28 -1.73
C VAL A 57 -1.68 -0.99 -1.61
N ARG A 58 -0.70 -1.17 -2.49
CA ARG A 58 0.31 -2.22 -2.36
C ARG A 58 1.35 -1.80 -1.32
N MET A 59 1.55 -2.64 -0.30
CA MET A 59 2.49 -2.43 0.81
C MET A 59 3.52 -3.55 0.84
N GLN A 60 4.77 -3.24 1.16
CA GLN A 60 5.89 -4.16 1.14
C GLN A 60 6.75 -4.03 2.40
N TYR A 61 7.32 -5.15 2.84
CA TYR A 61 8.43 -5.18 3.78
C TYR A 61 9.68 -5.67 3.07
N GLN A 62 10.73 -4.84 3.06
CA GLN A 62 11.97 -5.10 2.31
C GLN A 62 11.66 -5.51 0.86
N ASN A 63 12.07 -6.71 0.45
CA ASN A 63 11.90 -7.22 -0.92
C ASN A 63 10.83 -8.32 -1.03
N ASN A 64 9.91 -8.42 -0.04
CA ASN A 64 8.86 -9.44 -0.11
C ASN A 64 7.82 -9.13 -1.21
N SER A 65 6.93 -10.08 -1.48
CA SER A 65 5.84 -9.82 -2.43
C SER A 65 4.87 -8.78 -1.83
N PRO A 66 4.54 -7.69 -2.56
CA PRO A 66 3.72 -6.62 -2.01
C PRO A 66 2.26 -7.06 -1.81
N SER A 67 1.72 -6.78 -0.63
CA SER A 67 0.35 -7.12 -0.24
C SER A 67 -0.61 -5.96 -0.50
N LEU A 68 -1.87 -6.25 -0.81
CA LEU A 68 -2.88 -5.23 -1.08
C LEU A 68 -3.66 -4.89 0.21
N ILE A 69 -3.55 -3.65 0.70
CA ILE A 69 -4.00 -3.23 2.02
C ILE A 69 -5.01 -2.08 1.90
N ASN A 70 -6.11 -2.15 2.66
CA ASN A 70 -7.16 -1.12 2.68
C ASN A 70 -6.85 -0.01 3.70
N LEU A 71 -7.55 1.12 3.58
CA LEU A 71 -7.38 2.28 4.46
C LEU A 71 -7.51 1.92 5.96
N MET A 72 -8.51 1.11 6.31
CA MET A 72 -8.82 0.75 7.70
C MET A 72 -7.71 -0.05 8.41
N SER A 73 -6.76 -0.61 7.66
CA SER A 73 -5.63 -1.38 8.21
C SER A 73 -4.34 -0.57 8.31
N LEU A 74 -4.36 0.70 7.90
CA LEU A 74 -3.18 1.57 7.89
C LEU A 74 -3.12 2.46 9.14
N GLU A 75 -1.91 2.67 9.62
CA GLU A 75 -1.56 3.78 10.50
C GLU A 75 -1.16 4.98 9.60
N ILE A 76 -1.77 6.14 9.83
CA ILE A 76 -1.50 7.38 9.12
C ILE A 76 -0.77 8.32 10.06
N ILE A 77 0.45 8.71 9.68
CA ILE A 77 1.29 9.63 10.45
C ILE A 77 1.40 10.92 9.65
N SER A 78 0.84 12.01 10.17
CA SER A 78 0.81 13.33 9.52
C SER A 78 2.20 13.98 9.49
#